data_AF-A0A1W9YPB4-F1
#
_entry.id   AF-A0A1W9YPB4-F1
#
_cell.length_a   1.000
_cell.length_b   1.000
_cell.length_c   1.000
_cell.angle_alpha   90.00
_cell.angle_beta   90.00
_cell.angle_gamma   90.00
#
_symmetry.space_group_name_H-M   'P 1'
#
loop_
_entity.id
_entity.type
_entity.pdbx_description
1 polymer ?
#
loop_
_entity_poly.entity_id
_entity_poly.type
_entity_poly.pdbx_seq_one_letter_code
_entity_poly.pdbx_strand_id
1 'polypeptide(L)' 'ARFSAVAADNPHAWIRNPVTADEIWQPGPQNRMVSWPYTKLMNSNNMVDQGAALLLTSVERATRLRIPAERWVYPQAG' A
#
# COMPACT_ATOMS: atom_id res chain seq x y z
N ALA A 1 11.39 -1.33 -8.50
CA ALA A 1 10.57 -0.55 -9.45
C ALA A 1 9.12 -1.05 -9.59
N ARG A 2 8.86 -2.37 -9.73
CA ARG A 2 7.50 -2.88 -10.01
C ARG A 2 6.41 -2.41 -9.01
N PHE A 3 6.70 -2.32 -7.72
CA PHE A 3 5.77 -1.76 -6.73
C PHE A 3 5.40 -0.29 -7.01
N SER A 4 6.36 0.53 -7.44
CA SER A 4 6.10 1.93 -7.82
C SER A 4 5.23 2.01 -9.08
N ALA A 5 5.41 1.10 -10.04
CA ALA A 5 4.55 1.05 -11.23
C ALA A 5 3.09 0.75 -10.86
N VAL A 6 2.84 -0.20 -9.94
CA VAL A 6 1.49 -0.48 -9.41
C VAL A 6 0.92 0.74 -8.66
N ALA A 7 1.75 1.44 -7.88
CA ALA A 7 1.32 2.61 -7.12
C ALA A 7 0.95 3.79 -8.03
N ALA A 8 1.57 3.94 -9.21
CA ALA A 8 1.28 5.03 -10.13
C ALA A 8 -0.21 5.07 -10.56
N ASP A 9 -0.77 3.89 -10.80
CA ASP A 9 -2.17 3.73 -11.21
C ASP A 9 -3.16 3.69 -10.04
N ASN A 10 -2.67 3.53 -8.80
CA ASN A 10 -3.54 3.53 -7.62
C ASN A 10 -3.96 4.97 -7.25
N PRO A 11 -5.26 5.33 -7.33
CA PRO A 11 -5.73 6.68 -6.99
C PRO A 11 -5.53 7.03 -5.52
N HIS A 12 -5.37 6.02 -4.64
CA HIS A 12 -5.12 6.19 -3.23
C HIS A 12 -3.64 6.21 -2.87
N ALA A 13 -2.70 6.06 -3.82
CA ALA A 13 -1.27 6.16 -3.49
C ALA A 13 -0.86 7.62 -3.27
N TRP A 14 -0.04 7.87 -2.25
CA TRP A 14 0.51 9.21 -1.96
C TRP A 14 1.52 9.68 -3.02
N ILE A 15 2.37 8.76 -3.48
CA ILE A 15 3.34 9.00 -4.56
C ILE A 15 2.87 8.20 -5.77
N ARG A 16 2.47 8.91 -6.83
CA ARG A 16 1.98 8.31 -8.08
C ARG A 16 2.93 8.51 -9.25
N ASN A 17 3.99 9.29 -9.08
CA ASN A 17 5.03 9.41 -10.10
C ASN A 17 5.82 8.09 -10.13
N PRO A 18 5.86 7.38 -11.27
CA PRO A 18 6.63 6.14 -11.38
C PRO A 18 8.13 6.44 -11.25
N VAL A 19 8.85 5.56 -10.56
CA VAL A 19 10.32 5.60 -10.46
C VAL A 19 10.94 4.30 -10.97
N THR A 20 12.00 4.44 -11.75
CA THR A 20 12.75 3.34 -12.35
C THR A 20 13.60 2.60 -11.31
N ALA A 21 14.16 1.44 -11.69
CA ALA A 21 15.02 0.69 -10.79
C ALA A 21 16.30 1.46 -10.45
N ASP A 22 16.92 2.09 -11.44
CA ASP A 22 18.14 2.87 -11.28
C ASP A 22 17.94 4.09 -10.38
N GLU A 23 16.84 4.83 -10.58
CA GLU A 23 16.49 5.95 -9.70
C GLU A 23 16.28 5.51 -8.24
N ILE A 24 15.72 4.31 -8.01
CA ILE A 24 15.50 3.81 -6.66
C ILE A 24 16.83 3.46 -5.97
N TRP A 25 17.75 2.72 -6.62
CA TRP A 25 18.92 2.19 -5.92
C TRP A 25 20.15 3.11 -5.94
N GLN A 26 20.27 3.98 -6.94
CA GLN A 26 21.42 4.88 -7.03
C GLN A 26 21.25 6.07 -6.07
N PRO A 27 22.27 6.37 -5.23
CA PRO A 27 22.25 7.56 -4.41
C PRO A 27 22.37 8.83 -5.26
N GLY A 28 21.65 9.87 -4.87
CA GLY A 28 21.74 11.18 -5.54
C GLY A 28 21.15 12.31 -4.68
N PRO A 29 21.18 13.57 -5.17
CA PRO A 29 20.72 14.73 -4.38
C PRO A 29 19.26 14.60 -3.92
N GLN A 30 18.42 13.95 -4.72
CA GLN A 30 17.00 13.71 -4.45
C GLN A 30 16.73 12.33 -3.81
N ASN A 31 17.74 11.44 -3.81
CA ASN A 31 17.68 10.06 -3.31
C ASN A 31 18.90 9.73 -2.43
N ARG A 32 19.10 10.50 -1.36
CA ARG A 32 20.25 10.31 -0.45
C ARG A 32 20.27 8.91 0.19
N MET A 33 21.44 8.47 0.63
CA MET A 33 21.56 7.32 1.54
C MET A 33 20.84 7.61 2.87
N VAL A 34 20.13 6.61 3.40
CA VAL A 34 19.51 6.66 4.73
C VAL A 34 20.27 5.76 5.70
N SER A 35 20.41 4.49 5.34
CA SER A 35 21.23 3.50 6.02
C SER A 35 21.78 2.54 4.97
N TRP A 36 22.78 1.73 5.31
CA TRP A 36 23.20 0.68 4.38
C TRP A 36 22.18 -0.49 4.46
N PRO A 37 21.68 -1.03 3.33
CA PRO A 37 21.92 -0.68 1.91
C PRO A 37 20.84 0.24 1.26
N TYR A 38 20.04 0.97 2.04
CA TYR A 38 18.83 1.64 1.59
C TYR A 38 18.98 3.16 1.36
N THR A 39 18.71 3.59 0.13
CA THR A 39 18.49 4.99 -0.25
C THR A 39 17.10 5.47 0.15
N LYS A 40 16.84 6.78 0.11
CA LYS A 40 15.54 7.38 0.48
C LYS A 40 14.35 6.73 -0.23
N LEU A 41 14.43 6.43 -1.53
CA LEU A 41 13.34 5.83 -2.32
C LEU A 41 13.13 4.34 -2.03
N MET A 42 14.05 3.69 -1.30
CA MET A 42 13.86 2.33 -0.78
C MET A 42 13.16 2.30 0.59
N ASN A 43 12.87 3.47 1.19
CA ASN A 43 12.29 3.58 2.52
C ASN A 43 10.85 4.14 2.45
N SER A 44 10.05 3.79 3.46
CA SER A 44 8.69 4.29 3.60
C SER A 44 8.65 5.80 3.85
N ASN A 45 7.64 6.47 3.29
CA ASN A 45 7.33 7.86 3.60
C ASN A 45 6.24 7.91 4.67
N ASN A 46 6.53 8.53 5.82
CA ASN A 46 5.60 8.65 6.94
C ASN A 46 4.74 9.93 6.89
N MET A 47 5.00 10.84 5.95
CA MET A 47 4.22 12.06 5.77
C MET A 47 3.05 11.81 4.82
N VAL A 48 2.03 11.09 5.30
CA VAL A 48 0.78 10.81 4.57
C VAL A 48 -0.42 11.16 5.45
N ASP A 49 -1.50 11.63 4.83
CA ASP A 49 -2.81 11.79 5.47
C ASP A 49 -3.81 10.86 4.77
N GLN A 50 -3.90 9.62 5.25
CA GLN A 50 -4.69 8.54 4.67
C GLN A 50 -5.28 7.64 5.76
N GLY A 51 -6.48 7.12 5.55
CA GLY A 51 -7.17 6.23 6.48
C GLY A 51 -7.93 5.11 5.77
N ALA A 52 -8.08 3.97 6.45
CA ALA A 52 -8.84 2.81 5.97
C ALA A 52 -9.49 2.07 7.15
N ALA A 53 -10.56 1.33 6.88
CA ALA A 53 -11.25 0.52 7.87
C ALA A 53 -11.66 -0.84 7.29
N LEU A 54 -11.65 -1.87 8.11
CA LEU A 54 -12.20 -3.19 7.81
C LEU A 54 -13.33 -3.48 8.80
N LEU A 55 -14.45 -3.99 8.29
CA LEU A 55 -15.59 -4.42 9.12
C LEU A 55 -15.59 -5.95 9.19
N LEU A 56 -15.36 -6.48 10.39
CA LEU A 56 -15.42 -7.92 10.66
C LEU A 56 -16.68 -8.25 11.45
N THR A 57 -17.37 -9.31 11.05
CA THR A 57 -18.57 -9.77 11.74
C THR A 57 -18.82 -11.26 11.48
N SER A 58 -19.71 -11.88 12.24
CA SER A 58 -20.12 -13.27 11.99
C SER A 58 -21.05 -13.37 10.78
N VAL A 59 -21.09 -14.55 10.16
CA VAL A 59 -22.05 -14.86 9.08
C VAL A 59 -23.49 -14.64 9.54
N GLU A 60 -23.82 -15.04 10.77
CA GLU A 60 -25.14 -14.83 11.36
C GLU A 60 -25.52 -13.34 11.39
N ARG A 61 -24.60 -12.48 11.87
CA ARG A 61 -24.85 -11.04 11.97
C ARG A 61 -24.96 -10.39 10.60
N ALA A 62 -24.10 -10.78 9.65
CA ALA A 62 -24.15 -10.31 8.27
C ALA A 62 -25.47 -10.69 7.59
N THR A 63 -25.94 -11.92 7.81
CA THR A 63 -27.23 -12.44 7.31
C THR A 63 -28.40 -11.65 7.89
N ARG A 64 -28.43 -11.46 9.22
CA ARG A 64 -29.47 -10.68 9.90
C ARG A 64 -29.53 -9.23 9.40
N LEU A 65 -28.39 -8.64 9.08
CA LEU A 65 -28.28 -7.29 8.51
C LEU A 65 -28.46 -7.25 6.99
N ARG A 66 -28.69 -8.40 6.34
CA ARG A 66 -28.85 -8.54 4.88
C ARG A 66 -27.65 -7.99 4.08
N ILE A 67 -26.44 -8.15 4.60
CA ILE A 67 -25.21 -7.84 3.84
C ILE A 67 -25.08 -8.87 2.72
N PRO A 68 -24.94 -8.47 1.44
CA PRO A 68 -24.89 -9.42 0.33
C PRO A 68 -23.69 -10.37 0.44
N ALA A 69 -23.94 -11.69 0.31
CA ALA A 69 -22.94 -12.73 0.54
C ALA A 69 -21.78 -12.69 -0.47
N GLU A 70 -22.01 -12.16 -1.68
CA GLU A 70 -20.99 -11.95 -2.72
C GLU A 70 -19.94 -10.90 -2.32
N ARG A 71 -20.18 -10.12 -1.26
CA ARG A 71 -19.22 -9.16 -0.70
C ARG A 71 -18.42 -9.70 0.48
N TRP A 72 -18.75 -10.90 0.95
CA TRP A 72 -18.10 -11.47 2.12
C TRP A 72 -16.75 -12.07 1.73
N VAL A 73 -15.74 -11.81 2.56
CA VAL A 73 -14.42 -12.41 2.43
C VAL A 73 -14.09 -13.13 3.72
N TYR A 74 -13.73 -14.41 3.62
CA TYR A 74 -13.40 -15.25 4.77
C TYR A 74 -11.87 -15.28 4.95
N PRO A 75 -11.32 -14.85 6.10
CA PRO A 75 -9.92 -15.07 6.41
C PRO A 75 -9.66 -16.57 6.56
N GLN A 76 -8.84 -17.14 5.67
CA GLN A 76 -8.58 -18.58 5.60
C GLN A 76 -7.43 -19.04 6.50
N ALA A 77 -6.43 -18.19 6.67
CA ALA A 77 -5.27 -18.44 7.50
C ALA A 77 -4.74 -17.11 8.07
N GLY A 78 -3.97 -17.21 9.14
CA GLY A 78 -3.21 -16.13 9.77
C GLY A 78 -1.78 -16.56 10.03
#